data_AF-A0A957X0Y8-F1
#
_entry.id   AF-A0A957X0Y8-F1
#
_cell.length_a   1.000
_cell.length_b   1.000
_cell.length_c   1.000
_cell.angle_alpha   90.00
_cell.angle_beta   90.00
_cell.angle_gamma   90.00
#
_symmetry.space_group_name_H-M   'P 1'
#
loop_
_entity.id
_entity.type
_entity.pdbx_description
1 polymer ?
#
loop_
_entity_poly.entity_id
_entity_poly.type
_entity_poly.pdbx_seq_one_letter_code
_entity_poly.pdbx_strand_id
1 'polypeptide(L)' 'MPASQHCCLVLWGEQCDEIAVVLFVTQLRAAGLRVWLVGIGSKRNSGAHGLSIATDLALDEALTLAPETV' A
#
# COMPACT_ATOMS: atom_id res chain seq x y z
N MET A 1 -23.22 -2.88 -13.11
CA MET A 1 -22.44 -3.16 -11.88
C MET A 1 -20.97 -3.02 -12.25
N PRO A 2 -20.19 -2.09 -11.69
CA PRO A 2 -18.77 -2.08 -12.02
C PRO A 2 -18.15 -3.34 -11.42
N ALA A 3 -17.49 -4.11 -12.28
CA ALA A 3 -16.74 -5.31 -11.91
C ALA A 3 -15.88 -4.99 -10.68
N SER A 4 -15.85 -5.92 -9.72
CA SER A 4 -14.94 -5.91 -8.58
C SER A 4 -13.51 -5.77 -9.11
N GLN A 5 -13.01 -4.54 -9.23
CA GLN A 5 -11.65 -4.29 -9.68
C GLN A 5 -10.73 -4.82 -8.58
N HIS A 6 -10.19 -6.02 -8.81
CA HIS A 6 -9.19 -6.61 -7.94
C HIS A 6 -8.07 -5.59 -7.73
N CYS A 7 -7.95 -5.08 -6.50
CA CYS A 7 -6.90 -4.15 -6.12
C CYS A 7 -5.95 -4.88 -5.15
N CYS A 8 -4.66 -4.63 -5.31
CA CYS A 8 -3.64 -5.14 -4.40
C CYS A 8 -3.33 -4.05 -3.38
N LEU A 9 -3.48 -4.37 -2.09
CA LEU A 9 -3.07 -3.51 -0.98
C LEU A 9 -1.70 -3.96 -0.51
N VAL A 10 -0.70 -3.08 -0.59
CA VAL A 10 0.64 -3.33 -0.09
C VAL A 10 0.80 -2.58 1.22
N LEU A 11 1.01 -3.32 2.31
CA LEU A 11 1.17 -2.73 3.63
C LEU A 11 2.60 -2.19 3.83
N TRP A 12 2.71 -0.98 4.35
CA TRP A 12 3.96 -0.27 4.62
C TRP A 12 4.03 0.11 6.10
N GLY A 13 4.92 -0.55 6.84
CA GLY A 13 5.19 -0.28 8.25
C GLY A 13 6.41 0.60 8.46
N GLU A 14 6.63 1.01 9.71
CA GLU A 14 7.91 1.59 10.12
C GLU A 14 9.03 0.55 10.01
N GLN A 15 10.25 1.01 9.71
CA GLN A 15 11.46 0.18 9.60
C GLN A 15 11.42 -0.92 8.54
N CYS A 16 10.40 -0.95 7.66
CA CYS A 16 10.43 -1.79 6.48
C CYS A 16 11.50 -1.30 5.48
N ASP A 17 11.98 -2.20 4.62
CA ASP A 17 12.96 -1.88 3.58
C ASP A 17 12.32 -1.02 2.48
N GLU A 18 12.81 0.21 2.33
CA GLU A 18 12.29 1.19 1.37
C GLU A 18 12.53 0.76 -0.08
N ILE A 19 13.66 0.11 -0.35
CA ILE A 19 14.01 -0.33 -1.70
C ILE A 19 13.07 -1.47 -2.11
N ALA A 20 12.86 -2.43 -1.22
CA ALA A 20 11.99 -3.57 -1.46
C ALA A 20 10.55 -3.13 -1.76
N VAL A 21 9.98 -2.21 -0.97
CA VAL A 21 8.60 -1.77 -1.20
C VAL A 21 8.44 -0.99 -2.50
N VAL A 22 9.41 -0.13 -2.84
CA VAL A 22 9.38 0.66 -4.08
C VAL A 22 9.47 -0.25 -5.29
N LEU A 23 10.39 -1.22 -5.28
CA LEU A 23 10.52 -2.19 -6.36
C LEU A 23 9.25 -3.02 -6.51
N PHE A 24 8.70 -3.53 -5.41
CA PHE A 24 7.52 -4.37 -5.41
C PHE A 24 6.29 -3.64 -5.96
N VAL A 25 5.98 -2.45 -5.44
CA VAL A 25 4.84 -1.64 -5.91
C VAL A 25 5.02 -1.24 -7.38
N THR A 26 6.23 -0.84 -7.77
CA THR A 26 6.53 -0.46 -9.16
C THR A 26 6.30 -1.62 -10.11
N GLN A 27 6.77 -2.83 -9.77
CA GLN A 27 6.61 -4.01 -10.61
C GLN A 27 5.14 -4.42 -10.75
N LEU A 28 4.38 -4.42 -9.65
CA LEU A 28 2.95 -4.74 -9.71
C LEU A 28 2.17 -3.73 -10.57
N ARG A 29 2.47 -2.43 -10.44
CA ARG A 29 1.87 -1.38 -11.28
C ARG A 29 2.27 -1.54 -12.75
N ALA A 30 3.53 -1.85 -13.04
CA ALA A 30 4.01 -2.10 -14.39
C ALA A 30 3.33 -3.32 -15.04
N ALA A 31 2.92 -4.31 -14.24
CA ALA A 31 2.12 -5.44 -14.68
C ALA A 31 0.63 -5.11 -14.92
N GLY A 32 0.22 -3.85 -14.77
CA GLY A 32 -1.16 -3.38 -14.97
C GLY A 32 -2.08 -3.60 -13.77
N LEU A 33 -1.56 -4.02 -12.61
CA LEU A 33 -2.35 -4.17 -11.41
C LEU A 33 -2.63 -2.81 -10.77
N ARG A 34 -3.85 -2.63 -10.28
CA ARG A 34 -4.20 -1.46 -9.45
C ARG A 34 -3.68 -1.71 -8.03
N VAL A 35 -2.66 -0.95 -7.64
CA VAL A 35 -1.96 -1.11 -6.36
C VAL A 35 -2.07 0.15 -5.50
N TRP A 36 -2.47 -0.04 -4.25
CA TRP A 36 -2.45 0.99 -3.22
C TRP A 36 -1.40 0.64 -2.17
N LEU A 37 -0.46 1.56 -1.94
CA LEU A 37 0.46 1.50 -0.82
C LEU A 37 -0.24 2.04 0.43
N VAL A 38 -0.31 1.24 1.49
CA VAL A 38 -1.10 1.49 2.69
C VAL A 38 -0.19 1.61 3.90
N GLY A 39 -0.19 2.76 4.57
CA GLY A 39 0.62 2.99 5.76
C GLY A 39 -0.02 2.42 7.04
N ILE A 40 0.72 1.61 7.81
CA ILE A 40 0.23 0.89 9.01
C ILE A 40 0.05 1.78 10.26
N GLY A 41 0.31 3.08 10.19
CA GLY A 41 0.16 3.97 11.36
C GLY A 41 -0.01 5.44 11.00
N SER A 42 0.54 5.86 9.87
CA SER A 42 0.31 7.18 9.29
C SER A 42 0.46 7.11 7.76
N LYS A 43 0.14 8.21 7.06
CA LYS A 43 0.38 8.34 5.61
C LYS A 43 1.87 8.49 5.23
N ARG A 44 2.78 8.49 6.22
CA ARG A 44 4.22 8.65 6.00
C ARG A 44 4.97 7.88 7.07
N ASN A 45 5.50 6.71 6.72
CA ASN A 45 6.35 5.92 7.61
C ASN A 45 7.80 5.98 7.14
N SER A 46 8.72 6.08 8.10
CA SER A 46 10.16 5.98 7.85
C SER A 46 10.55 4.52 7.72
N GLY A 47 11.27 4.17 6.66
CA GLY A 47 11.81 2.83 6.51
C GLY A 47 13.13 2.64 7.26
N ALA A 48 13.72 1.46 7.05
CA ALA A 48 14.92 0.98 7.74
C ALA A 48 16.15 1.88 7.54
N HIS A 49 16.21 2.61 6.44
CA HIS A 49 17.34 3.46 6.07
C HIS A 49 17.05 4.96 6.25
N GLY A 50 15.96 5.30 6.93
CA GLY A 50 15.58 6.68 7.24
C GLY A 50 14.87 7.41 6.10
N LEU A 51 14.57 6.72 4.99
CA LEU A 51 13.79 7.29 3.91
C LEU A 51 12.30 7.17 4.25
N SER A 52 11.59 8.30 4.12
CA SER A 52 10.15 8.35 4.34
C SER A 52 9.41 8.26 3.02
N ILE A 53 8.51 7.28 2.90
CA ILE A 53 7.67 7.09 1.73
C ILE A 53 6.26 7.59 2.07
N ALA A 54 5.72 8.45 1.21
CA ALA A 54 4.32 8.83 1.28
C ALA A 54 3.46 7.68 0.76
N THR A 55 2.48 7.26 1.55
CA THR A 55 1.57 6.17 1.19
C THR A 55 0.33 6.75 0.51
N ASP A 56 -0.29 5.94 -0.34
CA ASP A 56 -1.49 6.37 -1.05
C ASP A 56 -2.70 6.46 -0.10
N LEU A 57 -2.77 5.54 0.87
CA LEU A 57 -3.81 5.46 1.89
C LEU A 57 -3.21 5.25 3.29
N ALA A 58 -3.96 5.64 4.31
CA ALA A 58 -3.78 5.13 5.66
C ALA A 58 -4.53 3.80 5.84
N LEU A 59 -4.16 3.01 6.84
CA LEU A 59 -4.76 1.69 7.08
C LEU A 59 -6.27 1.75 7.34
N ASP A 60 -6.73 2.72 8.12
CA ASP A 60 -8.15 2.97 8.39
C ASP A 60 -8.94 3.24 7.10
N GLU A 61 -8.40 4.08 6.20
CA GLU A 61 -8.98 4.33 4.88
C GLU A 61 -9.02 3.05 4.04
N ALA A 62 -7.96 2.25 4.05
CA ALA A 62 -7.90 1.00 3.30
C ALA A 62 -8.90 -0.05 3.81
N LEU A 63 -9.15 -0.10 5.12
CA LEU A 63 -10.14 -1.01 5.70
C LEU A 63 -11.58 -0.68 5.24
N THR A 64 -11.90 0.59 5.00
CA THR A 64 -13.22 0.97 4.43
C THR A 64 -13.41 0.50 2.99
N LEU A 65 -12.32 0.18 2.29
CA LEU A 65 -12.36 -0.36 0.92
C LEU A 65 -12.49 -1.88 0.89
N ALA A 66 -12.21 -2.56 2.01
CA ALA A 66 -12.44 -3.99 2.11
C ALA A 66 -13.96 -4.24 2.20
N PRO A 67 -14.51 -5.17 1.39
CA PRO A 67 -15.90 -5.58 1.57
C PRO A 67 -16.07 -6.15 2.98
N GLU A 68 -17.15 -5.79 3.66
CA GLU A 68 -17.56 -6.43 4.92
C GLU A 68 -17.81 -7.92 4.66
N THR A 69 -16.78 -8.74 4.82
CA THR A 69 -16.96 -10.18 4.99
C THR A 69 -17.18 -10.43 6.48
N VAL A 70 -18.46 -10.48 6.86
CA VAL A 70 -18.97 -11.02 8.13
C VAL A 70 -18.63 -12.50 8.24
#